data_AF-A0A543DKK5-F1
#
_entry.id   AF-A0A543DKK5-F1
#
_cell.length_a   1.000
_cell.length_b   1.000
_cell.length_c   1.000
_cell.angle_alpha   90.00
_cell.angle_beta   90.00
_cell.angle_gamma   90.00
#
_symmetry.space_group_name_H-M   'P 1'
#
loop_
_entity.id
_entity.type
_entity.pdbx_description
1 polymer ?
#
loop_
_entity_poly.entity_id
_entity_poly.type
_entity_poly.pdbx_seq_one_letter_code
_entity_poly.pdbx_strand_id
1 'polypeptide(L)'
;MRTVLRLAVAIAAVATGFAALVVALVAAPAASGSPPGHGSLRPESAAASAGSAAPSSREPVPMGPARSALTPSSSSFTPGRYDVQAQAKQAAADFVERVGTWRSSEPDAPSARLTAAGYPAELMATAAPLLDSAAHEATTTLIYPQYGGLTDRAASVMVLARQELHIDSRDRVRDVLLDVRMARTADGTWQVTPTIDPARPQIAAPRAGGPSPLGRTILEDPAVLIPEPGRADITDRRANDPILAVLARLADTYTLDVQVIVSGHPGTVFPSTHLSNHAVGRAVDVRAVDGRPVSSIPRDDPLLSEFMIAAGRAGATEVGGPIVPSGRGYFSDDVHQDHFHLGITPTEQPAVPPGRSG
;
A
#
# COMPACT_ATOMS: atom_id res chain seq x y z
N MET A 1 -58.01 26.59 -7.19
CA MET A 1 -57.45 26.58 -5.82
C MET A 1 -57.05 25.14 -5.52
N ARG A 2 -55.80 24.82 -5.16
CA ARG A 2 -55.18 25.03 -3.83
C ARG A 2 -55.96 24.28 -2.73
N THR A 3 -55.42 23.33 -1.95
CA THR A 3 -54.04 22.78 -1.81
C THR A 3 -54.12 21.47 -0.97
N VAL A 4 -52.98 20.78 -0.75
CA VAL A 4 -52.69 19.82 0.36
C VAL A 4 -53.31 18.43 0.20
N LEU A 5 -52.70 17.27 0.51
CA LEU A 5 -51.37 16.76 0.86
C LEU A 5 -51.68 15.41 1.54
N ARG A 6 -51.00 14.31 1.21
CA ARG A 6 -50.29 13.48 2.22
C ARG A 6 -49.58 12.27 1.61
N LEU A 7 -48.36 12.12 2.10
CA LEU A 7 -47.41 11.05 1.87
C LEU A 7 -47.86 9.77 2.58
N ALA A 8 -47.63 8.61 1.97
CA ALA A 8 -47.59 7.34 2.68
C ALA A 8 -46.38 6.54 2.18
N VAL A 9 -45.53 6.13 3.12
CA VAL A 9 -44.30 5.36 2.87
C VAL A 9 -44.64 3.88 2.79
N ALA A 10 -44.02 3.16 1.85
CA ALA A 10 -43.85 1.71 1.94
C ALA A 10 -42.49 1.31 1.36
N ILE A 11 -41.59 0.89 2.23
CA ILE A 11 -40.36 0.19 1.86
C ILE A 11 -40.76 -1.23 1.46
N ALA A 12 -40.30 -1.69 0.30
CA ALA A 12 -40.41 -3.09 -0.10
C ALA A 12 -39.06 -3.56 -0.66
N ALA A 13 -38.40 -4.47 0.07
CA ALA A 13 -37.24 -5.18 -0.43
C ALA A 13 -37.67 -6.18 -1.51
N VAL A 14 -36.86 -6.35 -2.55
CA VAL A 14 -36.96 -7.49 -3.48
C VAL A 14 -35.59 -8.13 -3.62
N ALA A 15 -35.45 -9.31 -3.01
CA ALA A 15 -34.35 -10.22 -3.29
C ALA A 15 -34.78 -11.21 -4.37
N THR A 16 -34.09 -11.19 -5.51
CA THR A 16 -34.10 -12.18 -6.61
C THR A 16 -32.87 -11.86 -7.47
N GLY A 17 -32.13 -12.80 -8.03
CA GLY A 17 -32.25 -14.25 -8.03
C GLY A 17 -31.28 -14.84 -9.08
N PHE A 18 -30.85 -16.07 -8.86
CA PHE A 18 -29.90 -16.82 -9.72
C PHE A 18 -30.09 -16.69 -11.23
N ALA A 19 -28.97 -16.56 -11.96
CA ALA A 19 -28.74 -17.30 -13.21
C ALA A 19 -27.22 -17.41 -13.48
N ALA A 20 -26.65 -18.61 -13.32
CA ALA A 20 -25.30 -18.90 -13.78
C ALA A 20 -25.31 -19.24 -15.27
N LEU A 21 -24.40 -18.66 -16.05
CA LEU A 21 -24.14 -19.09 -17.43
C LEU A 21 -22.68 -19.53 -17.56
N VAL A 22 -22.48 -20.85 -17.55
CA VAL A 22 -21.19 -21.47 -17.86
C VAL A 22 -21.03 -21.51 -19.37
N VAL A 23 -20.04 -20.79 -19.90
CA VAL A 23 -19.53 -20.99 -21.25
C VAL A 23 -18.08 -21.44 -21.16
N ALA A 24 -17.87 -22.75 -21.29
CA ALA A 24 -16.55 -23.32 -21.52
C ALA A 24 -16.29 -23.40 -23.03
N LEU A 25 -15.14 -22.92 -23.50
CA LEU A 25 -14.64 -23.30 -24.83
C LEU A 25 -13.10 -23.41 -24.86
N VAL A 26 -12.65 -24.66 -24.74
CA VAL A 26 -11.55 -25.31 -25.49
C VAL A 26 -10.30 -24.47 -25.81
N ALA A 27 -9.18 -24.86 -25.19
CA ALA A 27 -7.84 -24.59 -25.70
C ALA A 27 -7.35 -25.74 -26.62
N ALA A 28 -6.50 -25.43 -27.61
CA ALA A 28 -5.71 -26.41 -28.36
C ALA A 28 -4.35 -25.80 -28.77
N PRO A 29 -3.25 -26.59 -28.90
CA PRO A 29 -1.89 -26.05 -28.98
C PRO A 29 -1.20 -26.22 -30.35
N ALA A 30 -0.13 -25.44 -30.58
CA ALA A 30 0.98 -25.74 -31.50
C ALA A 30 2.26 -25.08 -30.90
N ALA A 31 3.39 -25.74 -30.62
CA ALA A 31 4.16 -26.83 -31.24
C ALA A 31 5.26 -26.36 -32.22
N SER A 32 6.51 -26.45 -31.73
CA SER A 32 7.74 -26.84 -32.45
C SER A 32 8.43 -25.85 -33.42
N GLY A 33 9.73 -25.59 -33.19
CA GLY A 33 10.60 -24.85 -34.11
C GLY A 33 12.06 -24.65 -33.67
N SER A 34 12.92 -25.63 -33.95
CA SER A 34 14.40 -25.55 -34.03
C SER A 34 14.82 -26.48 -35.20
N PRO A 35 16.07 -26.51 -35.75
CA PRO A 35 17.39 -26.02 -35.29
C PRO A 35 18.19 -25.35 -36.48
N PRO A 36 19.48 -25.59 -36.82
CA PRO A 36 20.74 -25.92 -36.08
C PRO A 36 22.01 -25.08 -36.46
N GLY A 37 23.15 -25.33 -35.77
CA GLY A 37 24.54 -25.13 -36.26
C GLY A 37 25.31 -23.90 -35.71
N HIS A 38 26.65 -23.83 -35.68
CA HIS A 38 27.74 -24.83 -35.82
C HIS A 38 29.11 -24.19 -35.40
N GLY A 39 30.10 -24.99 -34.94
CA GLY A 39 31.50 -24.56 -34.66
C GLY A 39 31.75 -24.17 -33.18
N SER A 40 32.70 -24.74 -32.41
CA SER A 40 34.12 -25.06 -32.63
C SER A 40 34.94 -23.79 -32.93
N LEU A 41 36.00 -23.40 -32.17
CA LEU A 41 37.14 -24.20 -31.70
C LEU A 41 37.73 -23.72 -30.35
N ARG A 42 38.47 -24.63 -29.68
CA ARG A 42 39.56 -24.37 -28.70
C ARG A 42 40.86 -24.84 -29.38
N PRO A 43 42.06 -24.30 -29.07
CA PRO A 43 42.90 -24.92 -28.02
C PRO A 43 43.89 -23.98 -27.26
N GLU A 44 44.41 -24.51 -26.14
CA GLU A 44 45.77 -24.34 -25.55
C GLU A 44 46.39 -22.95 -25.21
N SER A 45 47.50 -22.83 -24.45
CA SER A 45 47.98 -23.46 -23.19
C SER A 45 49.36 -22.85 -22.79
N ALA A 46 49.80 -23.02 -21.53
CA ALA A 46 51.07 -22.60 -20.86
C ALA A 46 50.96 -21.31 -19.99
N ALA A 47 51.35 -21.22 -18.70
CA ALA A 47 52.52 -21.70 -17.94
C ALA A 47 53.85 -20.99 -18.34
N ALA A 48 54.73 -20.44 -17.48
CA ALA A 48 54.79 -20.19 -16.03
C ALA A 48 55.76 -18.98 -15.79
N SER A 49 56.33 -18.59 -14.63
CA SER A 49 56.44 -19.16 -13.27
C SER A 49 56.86 -18.09 -12.22
N ALA A 50 56.86 -18.50 -10.93
CA ALA A 50 57.58 -18.04 -9.73
C ALA A 50 58.23 -16.63 -9.61
N GLY A 51 57.93 -15.96 -8.48
CA GLY A 51 58.73 -14.89 -7.88
C GLY A 51 58.50 -14.80 -6.36
N SER A 52 59.44 -15.28 -5.55
CA SER A 52 59.32 -15.36 -4.08
C SER A 52 59.99 -14.18 -3.38
N ALA A 53 59.28 -13.48 -2.49
CA ALA A 53 59.88 -12.59 -1.49
C ALA A 53 58.92 -12.29 -0.32
N ALA A 54 59.35 -12.61 0.89
CA ALA A 54 58.84 -12.10 2.16
C ALA A 54 59.97 -12.21 3.22
N PRO A 55 59.92 -11.50 4.36
CA PRO A 55 58.94 -10.52 4.80
C PRO A 55 59.57 -9.12 5.03
N SER A 56 58.73 -8.10 5.24
CA SER A 56 59.15 -6.90 5.98
C SER A 56 58.00 -6.43 6.87
N SER A 57 58.28 -6.34 8.17
CA SER A 57 57.29 -6.09 9.21
C SER A 57 56.76 -4.66 9.13
N ARG A 58 55.46 -4.51 8.86
CA ARG A 58 54.70 -3.30 9.17
C ARG A 58 53.63 -3.64 10.19
N GLU A 59 53.46 -2.73 11.15
CA GLU A 59 52.45 -2.83 12.19
C GLU A 59 51.04 -2.97 11.58
N PRO A 60 50.13 -3.72 12.22
CA PRO A 60 48.75 -3.79 11.79
C PRO A 60 48.09 -2.42 12.01
N VAL A 61 47.88 -1.70 10.91
CA VAL A 61 46.89 -0.60 10.87
C VAL A 61 45.57 -1.19 11.37
N PRO A 62 44.88 -0.55 12.34
CA PRO A 62 43.64 -1.10 12.87
C PRO A 62 42.64 -1.23 11.73
N MET A 63 42.27 -2.48 11.42
CA MET A 63 41.13 -2.74 10.54
C MET A 63 39.93 -2.01 11.14
N GLY A 64 39.25 -1.21 10.31
CA GLY A 64 37.95 -0.65 10.67
C GLY A 64 37.02 -1.78 11.11
N PRO A 65 36.02 -1.49 11.97
CA PRO A 65 35.17 -2.52 12.57
C PRO A 65 34.66 -3.45 11.47
N ALA A 66 34.97 -4.75 11.63
CA ALA A 66 34.43 -5.77 10.74
C ALA A 66 32.92 -5.55 10.65
N ARG A 67 32.40 -5.42 9.43
CA ARG A 67 30.95 -5.23 9.23
C ARG A 67 30.26 -6.41 9.91
N SER A 68 29.68 -6.14 11.08
CA SER A 68 28.90 -7.13 11.81
C SER A 68 27.87 -7.65 10.84
N ALA A 69 27.77 -8.97 10.68
CA ALA A 69 26.81 -9.56 9.78
C ALA A 69 25.42 -9.13 10.24
N LEU A 70 24.83 -8.15 9.55
CA LEU A 70 23.50 -7.67 9.82
C LEU A 70 22.57 -8.84 9.49
N THR A 71 22.17 -9.56 10.53
CA THR A 71 20.93 -10.34 10.49
C THR A 71 19.87 -9.41 9.89
N PRO A 72 19.16 -9.79 8.82
CA PRO A 72 18.16 -8.93 8.21
C PRO A 72 17.21 -8.52 9.32
N SER A 73 17.18 -7.22 9.59
CA SER A 73 16.50 -6.67 10.75
C SER A 73 15.00 -6.68 10.46
N SER A 74 14.35 -7.82 10.71
CA SER A 74 12.89 -7.95 10.64
C SER A 74 12.27 -6.80 11.42
N SER A 75 11.63 -5.90 10.69
CA SER A 75 10.84 -4.82 11.24
C SER A 75 9.73 -5.42 12.09
N SER A 76 9.80 -5.15 13.39
CA SER A 76 8.94 -5.79 14.39
C SER A 76 7.53 -5.19 14.37
N PHE A 77 6.84 -5.23 13.23
CA PHE A 77 5.42 -4.89 13.20
C PHE A 77 4.70 -5.77 14.22
N THR A 78 4.06 -5.10 15.17
CA THR A 78 3.28 -5.69 16.24
C THR A 78 1.92 -5.02 16.21
N PRO A 79 0.82 -5.75 16.04
CA PRO A 79 -0.52 -5.18 16.04
C PRO A 79 -0.82 -4.35 17.29
N GLY A 80 -1.45 -3.20 17.07
CA GLY A 80 -1.87 -2.29 18.12
C GLY A 80 -3.12 -2.79 18.86
N ARG A 81 -3.39 -2.21 20.04
CA ARG A 81 -4.57 -2.55 20.88
C ARG A 81 -5.94 -2.33 20.21
N TYR A 82 -5.97 -1.71 19.03
CA TYR A 82 -7.17 -1.40 18.26
C TYR A 82 -7.25 -2.17 16.92
N ASP A 83 -6.33 -3.08 16.63
CA ASP A 83 -6.36 -3.88 15.40
C ASP A 83 -7.42 -4.99 15.48
N VAL A 84 -8.58 -4.75 14.85
CA VAL A 84 -9.77 -5.61 14.91
C VAL A 84 -9.50 -7.08 14.53
N GLN A 85 -8.66 -7.30 13.52
CA GLN A 85 -8.21 -8.64 13.10
C GLN A 85 -6.67 -8.71 13.04
N ALA A 86 -5.99 -8.35 14.14
CA ALA A 86 -4.52 -8.32 14.30
C ALA A 86 -3.73 -9.39 13.49
N GLN A 87 -4.21 -10.64 13.47
CA GLN A 87 -3.60 -11.75 12.71
C GLN A 87 -3.57 -11.53 11.19
N ALA A 88 -4.59 -10.90 10.60
CA ALA A 88 -4.64 -10.59 9.17
C ALA A 88 -3.57 -9.57 8.78
N LYS A 89 -3.41 -8.52 9.59
CA LYS A 89 -2.34 -7.52 9.42
C LYS A 89 -0.96 -8.13 9.60
N GLN A 90 -0.76 -8.96 10.64
CA GLN A 90 0.52 -9.66 10.84
C GLN A 90 0.85 -10.54 9.62
N ALA A 91 -0.07 -11.35 9.13
CA ALA A 91 0.18 -12.22 7.98
C ALA A 91 0.49 -11.43 6.68
N ALA A 92 -0.12 -10.27 6.48
CA ALA A 92 0.19 -9.37 5.36
C ALA A 92 1.55 -8.66 5.51
N ALA A 93 1.89 -8.24 6.73
CA ALA A 93 3.18 -7.67 7.10
C ALA A 93 4.32 -8.69 6.88
N ASP A 94 4.17 -9.90 7.43
CA ASP A 94 5.09 -11.02 7.26
C ASP A 94 5.32 -11.36 5.78
N PHE A 95 4.26 -11.32 4.94
CA PHE A 95 4.39 -11.52 3.50
C PHE A 95 5.26 -10.44 2.84
N VAL A 96 4.97 -9.16 3.09
CA VAL A 96 5.70 -8.06 2.46
C VAL A 96 7.17 -8.03 2.90
N GLU A 97 7.43 -8.25 4.18
CA GLU A 97 8.79 -8.29 4.71
C GLU A 97 9.60 -9.47 4.16
N ARG A 98 9.06 -10.70 4.21
CA ARG A 98 9.78 -11.91 3.77
C ARG A 98 9.99 -11.96 2.26
N VAL A 99 9.04 -11.46 1.47
CA VAL A 99 9.17 -11.44 -0.01
C VAL A 99 10.01 -10.24 -0.48
N GLY A 100 9.98 -9.13 0.26
CA GLY A 100 10.78 -7.94 -0.03
C GLY A 100 12.22 -7.97 0.49
N THR A 101 12.62 -9.02 1.21
CA THR A 101 13.96 -9.17 1.79
C THR A 101 14.62 -10.43 1.26
N TRP A 102 15.83 -10.30 0.69
CA TRP A 102 16.61 -11.42 0.16
C TRP A 102 18.10 -11.07 0.13
N ARG A 103 18.96 -12.09 0.20
CA ARG A 103 20.41 -11.95 0.08
C ARG A 103 20.91 -12.34 -1.31
N SER A 104 22.12 -11.89 -1.64
CA SER A 104 22.86 -12.27 -2.86
C SER A 104 23.19 -13.77 -3.01
N SER A 105 22.92 -14.59 -1.98
CA SER A 105 23.00 -16.06 -2.04
C SER A 105 21.68 -16.75 -2.43
N GLU A 106 20.59 -15.99 -2.56
CA GLU A 106 19.26 -16.50 -2.89
C GLU A 106 18.97 -16.41 -4.39
N PRO A 107 17.90 -17.05 -4.91
CA PRO A 107 17.63 -17.05 -6.35
C PRO A 107 17.35 -15.66 -6.94
N ASP A 108 17.95 -15.37 -8.11
CA ASP A 108 17.70 -14.17 -8.90
C ASP A 108 16.28 -14.13 -9.49
N ALA A 109 15.74 -15.29 -9.86
CA ALA A 109 14.44 -15.41 -10.51
C ALA A 109 13.30 -15.07 -9.52
N PRO A 110 12.43 -14.07 -9.80
CA PRO A 110 11.39 -13.62 -8.87
C PRO A 110 10.48 -14.74 -8.34
N SER A 111 10.11 -15.71 -9.18
CA SER A 111 9.29 -16.87 -8.78
C SER A 111 10.01 -17.83 -7.84
N ALA A 112 11.31 -18.04 -8.05
CA ALA A 112 12.13 -18.86 -7.15
C ALA A 112 12.34 -18.15 -5.80
N ARG A 113 12.51 -16.82 -5.81
CA ARG A 113 12.61 -16.00 -4.60
C ARG A 113 11.32 -15.99 -3.77
N LEU A 114 10.16 -15.82 -4.42
CA LEU A 114 8.84 -15.95 -3.77
C LEU A 114 8.64 -17.34 -3.14
N THR A 115 9.08 -18.40 -3.83
CA THR A 115 9.01 -19.77 -3.32
C THR A 115 9.98 -19.99 -2.16
N ALA A 116 11.19 -19.42 -2.20
CA ALA A 116 12.17 -19.48 -1.12
C ALA A 116 11.68 -18.74 0.15
N ALA A 117 10.92 -17.66 0.00
CA ALA A 117 10.22 -16.96 1.08
C ALA A 117 9.05 -17.77 1.69
N GLY A 118 8.73 -18.95 1.14
CA GLY A 118 7.70 -19.86 1.65
C GLY A 118 6.30 -19.65 1.07
N TYR A 119 6.17 -18.90 -0.03
CA TYR A 119 4.88 -18.55 -0.64
C TYR A 119 4.68 -19.20 -2.02
N PRO A 120 3.45 -19.58 -2.39
CA PRO A 120 3.19 -20.23 -3.67
C PRO A 120 3.32 -19.26 -4.86
N ALA A 121 3.77 -19.78 -6.01
CA ALA A 121 4.07 -18.98 -7.20
C ALA A 121 2.88 -18.20 -7.78
N GLU A 122 1.65 -18.64 -7.50
CA GLU A 122 0.39 -17.93 -7.82
C GLU A 122 0.30 -16.52 -7.22
N LEU A 123 1.00 -16.24 -6.11
CA LEU A 123 1.06 -14.91 -5.50
C LEU A 123 1.97 -13.92 -6.25
N MET A 124 2.57 -14.30 -7.38
CA MET A 124 3.49 -13.46 -8.15
C MET A 124 2.90 -12.09 -8.53
N ALA A 125 1.62 -12.01 -8.88
CA ALA A 125 0.97 -10.73 -9.21
C ALA A 125 0.92 -9.76 -8.02
N THR A 126 0.79 -10.28 -6.80
CA THR A 126 0.84 -9.52 -5.54
C THR A 126 2.28 -9.21 -5.15
N ALA A 127 3.21 -10.15 -5.36
CA ALA A 127 4.62 -10.04 -4.98
C ALA A 127 5.46 -9.13 -5.90
N ALA A 128 5.10 -9.02 -7.19
CA ALA A 128 5.92 -8.36 -8.20
C ALA A 128 6.44 -6.94 -7.83
N PRO A 129 5.67 -6.05 -7.16
CA PRO A 129 6.18 -4.73 -6.75
C PRO A 129 7.37 -4.78 -5.78
N LEU A 130 7.53 -5.87 -5.00
CA LEU A 130 8.64 -6.08 -4.07
C LEU A 130 9.91 -6.58 -4.76
N LEU A 131 9.75 -7.29 -5.88
CA LEU A 131 10.78 -8.12 -6.50
C LEU A 131 11.50 -7.33 -7.62
N ASP A 132 12.37 -6.41 -7.23
CA ASP A 132 13.25 -5.73 -8.19
C ASP A 132 14.28 -6.71 -8.76
N SER A 133 14.25 -6.91 -10.09
CA SER A 133 15.12 -7.87 -10.78
C SER A 133 16.53 -7.34 -11.06
N ALA A 134 16.80 -6.06 -10.79
CA ALA A 134 18.15 -5.49 -10.89
C ALA A 134 18.92 -5.57 -9.56
N ALA A 135 18.23 -5.87 -8.45
CA ALA A 135 18.82 -5.89 -7.12
C ALA A 135 19.20 -7.33 -6.68
N HIS A 136 20.49 -7.52 -6.39
CA HIS A 136 21.06 -8.80 -5.95
C HIS A 136 20.76 -9.06 -4.47
N GLU A 137 20.54 -8.00 -3.69
CA GLU A 137 20.18 -8.07 -2.27
C GLU A 137 19.18 -6.95 -1.94
N ALA A 138 18.27 -7.22 -1.01
CA ALA A 138 17.32 -6.23 -0.51
C ALA A 138 16.95 -6.46 0.95
N THR A 139 16.66 -5.37 1.66
CA THR A 139 16.03 -5.39 2.99
C THR A 139 14.76 -4.57 2.95
N THR A 140 13.64 -5.14 3.41
CA THR A 140 12.36 -4.43 3.54
C THR A 140 12.02 -4.19 5.00
N THR A 141 11.82 -2.93 5.35
CA THR A 141 11.36 -2.46 6.66
C THR A 141 9.92 -1.99 6.52
N LEU A 142 8.99 -2.62 7.22
CA LEU A 142 7.59 -2.21 7.28
C LEU A 142 7.47 -0.82 7.91
N ILE A 143 6.70 0.06 7.26
CA ILE A 143 6.31 1.36 7.83
C ILE A 143 4.97 1.18 8.53
N TYR A 144 3.94 0.71 7.81
CA TYR A 144 2.62 0.49 8.41
C TYR A 144 1.68 -0.39 7.57
N PRO A 145 1.00 -1.40 8.15
CA PRO A 145 -0.13 -2.10 7.54
C PRO A 145 -1.48 -1.52 8.00
N GLN A 146 -2.22 -0.93 7.07
CA GLN A 146 -3.58 -0.39 7.26
C GLN A 146 -4.61 -1.36 6.64
N TYR A 147 -5.86 -1.40 7.11
CA TYR A 147 -6.92 -2.05 6.32
C TYR A 147 -7.34 -1.14 5.15
N GLY A 148 -7.58 -1.74 3.99
CA GLY A 148 -8.39 -1.17 2.90
C GLY A 148 -9.76 -1.86 2.77
N GLY A 149 -10.07 -2.80 3.66
CA GLY A 149 -11.31 -3.58 3.65
C GLY A 149 -11.25 -4.80 4.57
N LEU A 150 -12.38 -5.14 5.21
CA LEU A 150 -12.48 -6.29 6.12
C LEU A 150 -13.87 -6.92 6.08
N THR A 151 -13.93 -8.26 6.12
CA THR A 151 -15.13 -9.07 6.35
C THR A 151 -14.81 -10.25 7.29
N ASP A 152 -15.79 -11.12 7.54
CA ASP A 152 -15.62 -12.35 8.33
C ASP A 152 -14.68 -13.40 7.68
N ARG A 153 -14.47 -13.30 6.36
CA ARG A 153 -13.72 -14.27 5.54
C ARG A 153 -12.63 -13.69 4.65
N ALA A 154 -12.59 -12.37 4.45
CA ALA A 154 -11.65 -11.75 3.53
C ALA A 154 -11.20 -10.37 4.03
N ALA A 155 -9.99 -9.96 3.67
CA ALA A 155 -9.48 -8.63 3.96
C ALA A 155 -8.62 -8.09 2.82
N SER A 156 -8.52 -6.77 2.77
CA SER A 156 -7.48 -6.04 2.07
C SER A 156 -6.62 -5.35 3.12
N VAL A 157 -5.31 -5.60 3.08
CA VAL A 157 -4.34 -4.93 3.94
C VAL A 157 -3.37 -4.15 3.07
N MET A 158 -3.40 -2.83 3.19
CA MET A 158 -2.50 -1.90 2.53
C MET A 158 -1.22 -1.76 3.36
N VAL A 159 -0.16 -2.44 2.93
CA VAL A 159 1.13 -2.47 3.60
C VAL A 159 2.08 -1.49 2.93
N LEU A 160 2.41 -0.41 3.64
CA LEU A 160 3.49 0.50 3.28
C LEU A 160 4.80 -0.01 3.89
N ALA A 161 5.85 -0.09 3.08
CA ALA A 161 7.19 -0.47 3.52
C ALA A 161 8.27 0.33 2.79
N ARG A 162 9.44 0.45 3.43
CA ARG A 162 10.66 0.98 2.83
C ARG A 162 11.55 -0.19 2.44
N GLN A 163 12.06 -0.16 1.21
CA GLN A 163 12.97 -1.18 0.70
C GLN A 163 14.32 -0.55 0.34
N GLU A 164 15.37 -1.10 0.92
CA GLU A 164 16.76 -0.82 0.58
C GLU A 164 17.23 -1.90 -0.40
N LEU A 165 17.65 -1.49 -1.59
CA LEU A 165 18.05 -2.37 -2.71
C LEU A 165 19.55 -2.18 -2.99
N HIS A 166 20.29 -3.28 -3.08
CA HIS A 166 21.69 -3.28 -3.51
C HIS A 166 21.78 -3.70 -4.99
N ILE A 167 22.13 -2.74 -5.86
CA ILE A 167 22.18 -2.88 -7.32
C ILE A 167 23.64 -2.64 -7.77
N ASP A 168 24.34 -3.72 -8.08
CA ASP A 168 25.78 -3.78 -8.42
C ASP A 168 26.72 -3.06 -7.44
N SER A 169 26.85 -1.73 -7.58
CA SER A 169 27.72 -0.86 -6.77
C SER A 169 26.98 0.36 -6.22
N ARG A 170 25.64 0.32 -6.24
CA ARG A 170 24.76 1.42 -5.85
C ARG A 170 23.65 0.91 -4.95
N ASP A 171 23.43 1.62 -3.86
CA ASP A 171 22.27 1.42 -3.00
C ASP A 171 21.13 2.32 -3.48
N ARG A 172 19.91 1.77 -3.55
CA ARG A 172 18.67 2.51 -3.83
C ARG A 172 17.68 2.27 -2.70
N VAL A 173 17.23 3.34 -2.06
CA VAL A 173 16.07 3.32 -1.18
C VAL A 173 14.82 3.63 -2.00
N ARG A 174 13.71 2.92 -1.75
CA ARG A 174 12.38 3.21 -2.28
C ARG A 174 11.29 2.95 -1.25
N ASP A 175 10.14 3.59 -1.40
CA ASP A 175 8.93 3.19 -0.65
C ASP A 175 8.00 2.38 -1.57
N VAL A 176 7.44 1.28 -1.05
CA VAL A 176 6.51 0.39 -1.74
C VAL A 176 5.21 0.28 -0.96
N LEU A 177 4.07 0.31 -1.66
CA LEU A 177 2.75 0.20 -1.06
C LEU A 177 1.93 -0.85 -1.80
N LEU A 178 1.49 -1.88 -1.07
CA LEU A 178 0.80 -3.04 -1.62
C LEU A 178 -0.52 -3.27 -0.90
N ASP A 179 -1.62 -3.39 -1.65
CA ASP A 179 -2.85 -4.00 -1.16
C ASP A 179 -2.73 -5.52 -1.28
N VAL A 180 -2.39 -6.14 -0.15
CA VAL A 180 -2.27 -7.58 0.07
C VAL A 180 -3.67 -8.14 0.37
N ARG A 181 -4.10 -9.09 -0.46
CA ARG A 181 -5.41 -9.72 -0.32
C ARG A 181 -5.32 -10.94 0.58
N MET A 182 -6.18 -10.99 1.59
CA MET A 182 -6.20 -12.03 2.61
C MET A 182 -7.51 -12.81 2.52
N ALA A 183 -7.42 -14.13 2.63
CA ALA A 183 -8.55 -15.01 2.87
C ALA A 183 -8.43 -15.65 4.25
N ARG A 184 -9.56 -15.84 4.91
CA ARG A 184 -9.66 -16.60 6.16
C ARG A 184 -10.00 -18.06 5.85
N THR A 185 -9.15 -18.96 6.32
CA THR A 185 -9.28 -20.41 6.15
C THR A 185 -10.38 -21.00 7.04
N ALA A 186 -10.72 -22.27 6.81
CA ALA A 186 -11.70 -22.99 7.63
C ALA A 186 -11.27 -23.21 9.09
N ASP A 187 -9.95 -23.27 9.37
CA ASP A 187 -9.41 -23.31 10.74
C ASP A 187 -9.30 -21.92 11.40
N GLY A 188 -9.71 -20.87 10.68
CA GLY A 188 -9.78 -19.50 11.18
C GLY A 188 -8.49 -18.70 11.08
N THR A 189 -7.43 -19.26 10.51
CA THR A 189 -6.17 -18.53 10.20
C THR A 189 -6.33 -17.61 8.99
N TRP A 190 -5.41 -16.64 8.84
CA TRP A 190 -5.41 -15.69 7.72
C TRP A 190 -4.23 -15.97 6.80
N GLN A 191 -4.48 -16.04 5.49
CA GLN A 191 -3.48 -16.34 4.47
C GLN A 191 -3.60 -15.37 3.30
N VAL A 192 -2.46 -15.04 2.66
CA VAL A 192 -2.45 -14.25 1.42
C VAL A 192 -3.05 -15.09 0.29
N THR A 193 -3.96 -14.51 -0.49
CA THR A 193 -4.67 -15.19 -1.58
C THR A 193 -4.39 -14.57 -2.95
N PRO A 194 -4.23 -15.37 -4.02
CA PRO A 194 -4.21 -14.87 -5.39
C PRO A 194 -5.62 -14.52 -5.91
N THR A 195 -6.68 -15.00 -5.22
CA THR A 195 -8.07 -14.76 -5.62
C THR A 195 -8.53 -13.39 -5.13
N ILE A 196 -8.89 -12.53 -6.08
CA ILE A 196 -9.32 -11.15 -5.80
C ILE A 196 -10.79 -11.01 -6.22
N ASP A 197 -11.69 -11.02 -5.22
CA ASP A 197 -13.10 -10.65 -5.39
C ASP A 197 -13.45 -9.52 -4.39
N PRO A 198 -13.95 -8.36 -4.85
CA PRO A 198 -14.05 -7.92 -6.24
C PRO A 198 -12.65 -7.67 -6.82
N ALA A 199 -12.47 -7.99 -8.11
CA ALA A 199 -11.21 -7.80 -8.82
C ALA A 199 -10.72 -6.34 -8.75
N ARG A 200 -9.40 -6.15 -8.61
CA ARG A 200 -8.78 -4.81 -8.60
C ARG A 200 -9.07 -4.10 -9.93
N PRO A 201 -9.80 -2.97 -9.97
CA PRO A 201 -9.97 -2.22 -11.21
C PRO A 201 -8.65 -1.55 -11.59
N GLN A 202 -8.50 -1.22 -12.87
CA GLN A 202 -7.30 -0.55 -13.36
C GLN A 202 -7.18 0.86 -12.75
N ILE A 203 -5.99 1.19 -12.25
CA ILE A 203 -5.65 2.55 -11.81
C ILE A 203 -5.68 3.48 -13.03
N ALA A 204 -6.22 4.69 -12.86
CA ALA A 204 -6.26 5.69 -13.92
C ALA A 204 -4.85 6.01 -14.47
N ALA A 205 -4.76 6.13 -15.80
CA ALA A 205 -3.51 6.46 -16.48
C ALA A 205 -2.97 7.85 -16.05
N PRO A 206 -1.64 8.04 -15.97
CA PRO A 206 -1.03 9.35 -15.75
C PRO A 206 -1.51 10.41 -16.74
N ARG A 207 -1.68 11.65 -16.28
CA ARG A 207 -2.01 12.79 -17.13
C ARG A 207 -0.75 13.60 -17.42
N ALA A 208 -0.38 13.75 -18.69
CA ALA A 208 0.81 14.49 -19.11
C ALA A 208 0.90 15.93 -18.53
N GLY A 209 2.12 16.44 -18.35
CA GLY A 209 2.38 17.81 -17.87
C GLY A 209 2.93 17.94 -16.44
N GLY A 210 3.11 16.83 -15.71
CA GLY A 210 3.59 16.84 -14.32
C GLY A 210 2.55 17.35 -13.32
N PRO A 211 2.94 17.65 -12.07
CA PRO A 211 2.00 18.03 -11.01
C PRO A 211 1.34 19.39 -11.31
N SER A 212 0.08 19.52 -10.86
CA SER A 212 -0.63 20.80 -10.83
C SER A 212 0.13 21.82 -9.95
N PRO A 213 -0.18 23.13 -10.02
CA PRO A 213 0.40 24.12 -9.12
C PRO A 213 0.24 23.74 -7.65
N LEU A 214 -0.97 23.30 -7.26
CA LEU A 214 -1.27 22.84 -5.90
C LEU A 214 -0.58 21.51 -5.56
N GLY A 215 -0.50 20.57 -6.51
CA GLY A 215 0.27 19.34 -6.34
C GLY A 215 1.75 19.61 -6.08
N ARG A 216 2.34 20.62 -6.73
CA ARG A 216 3.72 21.05 -6.44
C ARG A 216 3.85 21.64 -5.04
N THR A 217 2.93 22.51 -4.62
CA THR A 217 2.89 23.03 -3.25
C THR A 217 2.88 21.90 -2.23
N ILE A 218 1.99 20.91 -2.36
CA ILE A 218 1.93 19.74 -1.47
C ILE A 218 3.20 18.89 -1.51
N LEU A 219 3.83 18.73 -2.68
CA LEU A 219 5.08 17.98 -2.79
C LEU A 219 6.28 18.69 -2.15
N GLU A 220 6.23 20.02 -2.03
CA GLU A 220 7.28 20.88 -1.46
C GLU A 220 7.03 21.23 0.02
N ASP A 221 5.83 20.95 0.55
CA ASP A 221 5.43 21.25 1.93
C ASP A 221 6.04 20.26 2.94
N PRO A 222 6.92 20.71 3.88
CA PRO A 222 7.52 19.83 4.87
C PRO A 222 6.54 19.34 5.95
N ALA A 223 5.35 19.96 6.07
CA ALA A 223 4.30 19.50 6.99
C ALA A 223 3.52 18.31 6.43
N VAL A 224 3.64 17.97 5.15
CA VAL A 224 2.93 16.84 4.52
C VAL A 224 3.92 15.75 4.11
N LEU A 225 4.09 14.75 4.98
CA LEU A 225 4.92 13.58 4.71
C LEU A 225 4.14 12.62 3.81
N ILE A 226 4.69 12.33 2.62
CA ILE A 226 4.05 11.49 1.60
C ILE A 226 5.06 10.45 1.11
N PRO A 227 4.75 9.14 1.16
CA PRO A 227 5.62 8.09 0.64
C PRO A 227 5.71 8.13 -0.89
N GLU A 228 6.76 7.53 -1.46
CA GLU A 228 7.06 7.56 -2.91
C GLU A 228 5.83 7.26 -3.82
N PRO A 229 4.98 6.24 -3.56
CA PRO A 229 3.79 5.98 -4.38
C PRO A 229 2.77 7.14 -4.38
N GLY A 230 2.55 7.78 -3.23
CA GLY A 230 1.67 8.95 -3.13
C GLY A 230 2.26 10.19 -3.81
N ARG A 231 3.58 10.38 -3.75
CA ARG A 231 4.27 11.45 -4.48
C ARG A 231 4.17 11.25 -6.00
N ALA A 232 4.23 10.00 -6.46
CA ALA A 232 3.97 9.65 -7.86
C ALA A 232 2.51 9.95 -8.26
N ASP A 233 1.52 9.63 -7.41
CA ASP A 233 0.10 9.94 -7.70
C ASP A 233 -0.18 11.44 -7.88
N ILE A 234 0.51 12.30 -7.15
CA ILE A 234 0.41 13.76 -7.31
C ILE A 234 1.15 14.22 -8.58
N THR A 235 2.35 13.68 -8.83
CA THR A 235 3.18 13.99 -10.01
C THR A 235 2.49 13.60 -11.32
N ASP A 236 1.84 12.43 -11.35
CA ASP A 236 1.08 11.88 -12.47
C ASP A 236 -0.34 12.49 -12.59
N ARG A 237 -0.73 13.38 -11.66
CA ARG A 237 -2.08 13.96 -11.52
C ARG A 237 -3.20 12.92 -11.44
N ARG A 238 -2.93 11.78 -10.79
CA ARG A 238 -3.96 10.83 -10.34
C ARG A 238 -4.76 11.43 -9.19
N ALA A 239 -4.07 12.04 -8.21
CA ALA A 239 -4.70 12.85 -7.17
C ALA A 239 -5.32 14.13 -7.79
N ASN A 240 -6.53 14.50 -7.36
CA ASN A 240 -7.20 15.71 -7.85
C ASN A 240 -7.03 16.89 -6.88
N ASP A 241 -6.93 18.10 -7.42
CA ASP A 241 -6.72 19.33 -6.66
C ASP A 241 -7.70 19.56 -5.47
N PRO A 242 -8.99 19.18 -5.49
CA PRO A 242 -9.88 19.36 -4.33
C PRO A 242 -9.42 18.63 -3.07
N ILE A 243 -8.90 17.39 -3.15
CA ILE A 243 -8.40 16.69 -1.95
C ILE A 243 -7.02 17.20 -1.54
N LEU A 244 -6.20 17.65 -2.50
CA LEU A 244 -4.93 18.34 -2.21
C LEU A 244 -5.17 19.69 -1.49
N ALA A 245 -6.29 20.37 -1.76
CA ALA A 245 -6.67 21.60 -1.07
C ALA A 245 -7.10 21.35 0.39
N VAL A 246 -7.66 20.17 0.69
CA VAL A 246 -7.92 19.74 2.08
C VAL A 246 -6.60 19.54 2.82
N LEU A 247 -5.63 18.83 2.21
CA LEU A 247 -4.31 18.62 2.80
C LEU A 247 -3.60 19.95 3.07
N ALA A 248 -3.57 20.89 2.11
CA ALA A 248 -2.93 22.20 2.28
C ALA A 248 -3.52 22.98 3.48
N ARG A 249 -4.85 23.01 3.62
CA ARG A 249 -5.54 23.68 4.73
C ARG A 249 -5.35 23.01 6.09
N LEU A 250 -5.05 21.71 6.10
CA LEU A 250 -4.68 21.00 7.33
C LEU A 250 -3.21 21.24 7.68
N ALA A 251 -2.33 21.31 6.68
CA ALA A 251 -0.91 21.62 6.84
C ALA A 251 -0.64 23.00 7.48
N ASP A 252 -1.56 23.97 7.32
CA ASP A 252 -1.55 25.26 8.03
C ASP A 252 -1.56 25.12 9.57
N THR A 253 -1.89 23.95 10.13
CA THR A 253 -2.03 23.71 11.59
C THR A 253 -1.40 22.41 12.08
N TYR A 254 -1.40 21.37 11.24
CA TYR A 254 -1.00 20.01 11.61
C TYR A 254 0.14 19.52 10.71
N THR A 255 1.05 18.71 11.25
CA THR A 255 1.89 17.85 10.41
C THR A 255 1.16 16.54 10.11
N LEU A 256 1.18 16.11 8.85
CA LEU A 256 0.40 15.00 8.32
C LEU A 256 1.34 13.90 7.83
N ASP A 257 1.08 12.65 8.20
CA ASP A 257 1.78 11.49 7.65
C ASP A 257 0.81 10.62 6.84
N VAL A 258 0.93 10.71 5.51
CA VAL A 258 0.02 10.07 4.54
C VAL A 258 0.38 8.60 4.36
N GLN A 259 -0.62 7.72 4.47
CA GLN A 259 -0.49 6.31 4.11
C GLN A 259 -0.62 6.12 2.60
N VAL A 260 -1.73 6.58 2.02
CA VAL A 260 -2.13 6.25 0.65
C VAL A 260 -3.00 7.34 0.03
N ILE A 261 -2.89 7.52 -1.29
CA ILE A 261 -3.75 8.41 -2.08
C ILE A 261 -4.51 7.60 -3.15
N VAL A 262 -3.80 7.00 -4.12
CA VAL A 262 -4.42 6.17 -5.17
C VAL A 262 -3.69 4.83 -5.32
N SER A 263 -2.39 4.88 -5.56
CA SER A 263 -1.55 3.71 -5.83
C SER A 263 -1.44 2.84 -4.59
N GLY A 264 -1.80 1.56 -4.74
CA GLY A 264 -1.82 0.59 -3.64
C GLY A 264 -3.14 0.51 -2.87
N HIS A 265 -4.14 1.37 -3.12
CA HIS A 265 -5.48 1.22 -2.52
C HIS A 265 -6.37 0.21 -3.29
N PRO A 266 -7.29 -0.51 -2.61
CA PRO A 266 -8.42 -1.16 -3.25
C PRO A 266 -9.24 -0.22 -4.14
N GLY A 267 -9.39 -0.55 -5.41
CA GLY A 267 -10.12 0.34 -6.32
C GLY A 267 -11.65 0.39 -6.08
N THR A 268 -12.19 -0.46 -5.21
CA THR A 268 -13.60 -0.43 -4.78
C THR A 268 -13.71 -0.35 -3.27
N VAL A 269 -14.85 0.12 -2.77
CA VAL A 269 -15.24 0.06 -1.35
C VAL A 269 -15.47 -1.41 -1.01
N PHE A 270 -14.48 -2.04 -0.38
CA PHE A 270 -14.47 -3.48 -0.16
C PHE A 270 -15.60 -3.94 0.79
N PRO A 271 -16.24 -5.10 0.57
CA PRO A 271 -16.09 -6.05 -0.55
C PRO A 271 -17.03 -5.73 -1.75
N SER A 272 -17.60 -4.54 -1.83
CA SER A 272 -18.56 -4.17 -2.88
C SER A 272 -17.88 -3.81 -4.20
N THR A 273 -18.67 -3.77 -5.28
CA THR A 273 -18.24 -3.26 -6.59
C THR A 273 -18.34 -1.73 -6.72
N HIS A 274 -18.70 -1.00 -5.66
CA HIS A 274 -18.77 0.46 -5.69
C HIS A 274 -17.37 1.07 -5.78
N LEU A 275 -17.14 1.95 -6.75
CA LEU A 275 -15.84 2.60 -6.98
C LEU A 275 -15.42 3.44 -5.77
N SER A 276 -14.22 3.20 -5.24
CA SER A 276 -13.68 3.96 -4.10
C SER A 276 -13.26 5.37 -4.53
N ASN A 277 -13.37 6.36 -3.64
CA ASN A 277 -12.86 7.70 -3.89
C ASN A 277 -11.33 7.74 -4.05
N HIS A 278 -10.58 6.79 -3.48
CA HIS A 278 -9.15 6.62 -3.76
C HIS A 278 -8.91 6.25 -5.23
N ALA A 279 -9.72 5.36 -5.81
CA ALA A 279 -9.56 4.87 -7.18
C ALA A 279 -9.62 5.96 -8.26
N VAL A 280 -10.27 7.08 -7.92
CA VAL A 280 -10.43 8.26 -8.78
C VAL A 280 -9.69 9.50 -8.25
N GLY A 281 -8.81 9.35 -7.25
CA GLY A 281 -7.97 10.43 -6.71
C GLY A 281 -8.73 11.50 -5.95
N ARG A 282 -9.83 11.13 -5.29
CA ARG A 282 -10.66 12.02 -4.47
C ARG A 282 -10.53 11.77 -2.97
N ALA A 283 -9.66 10.85 -2.54
CA ALA A 283 -9.43 10.55 -1.13
C ALA A 283 -7.94 10.36 -0.79
N VAL A 284 -7.64 10.44 0.50
CA VAL A 284 -6.32 10.24 1.11
C VAL A 284 -6.50 9.68 2.52
N ASP A 285 -5.64 8.74 2.92
CA ASP A 285 -5.59 8.25 4.29
C ASP A 285 -4.35 8.80 5.02
N VAL A 286 -4.54 9.24 6.26
CA VAL A 286 -3.51 9.82 7.13
C VAL A 286 -3.30 8.90 8.34
N ARG A 287 -2.10 8.31 8.47
CA ARG A 287 -1.76 7.36 9.56
C ARG A 287 -1.24 8.04 10.83
N ALA A 288 -0.73 9.26 10.74
CA ALA A 288 -0.26 10.02 11.89
C ALA A 288 -0.52 11.53 11.72
N VAL A 289 -0.76 12.19 12.84
CA VAL A 289 -0.92 13.65 12.94
C VAL A 289 0.00 14.14 14.07
N ASP A 290 0.80 15.18 13.83
CA ASP A 290 1.74 15.74 14.80
C ASP A 290 2.73 14.71 15.37
N GLY A 291 3.19 13.81 14.50
CA GLY A 291 4.07 12.70 14.84
C GLY A 291 3.41 11.61 15.71
N ARG A 292 2.09 11.69 15.96
CA ARG A 292 1.32 10.71 16.76
C ARG A 292 0.61 9.73 15.82
N PRO A 293 1.00 8.43 15.76
CA PRO A 293 0.29 7.43 14.97
C PRO A 293 -1.15 7.26 15.49
N VAL A 294 -2.14 7.32 14.60
CA VAL A 294 -3.58 7.25 14.94
C VAL A 294 -3.93 5.92 15.62
N SER A 295 -3.25 4.84 15.24
CA SER A 295 -3.25 3.53 15.91
C SER A 295 -2.88 3.55 17.41
N SER A 296 -2.18 4.58 17.88
CA SER A 296 -1.73 4.71 19.28
C SER A 296 -2.60 5.63 20.13
N ILE A 297 -3.37 6.54 19.50
CA ILE A 297 -4.10 7.62 20.17
C ILE A 297 -5.29 7.04 20.97
N PRO A 298 -5.44 7.39 22.27
CA PRO A 298 -6.62 7.02 23.06
C PRO A 298 -7.92 7.53 22.43
N ARG A 299 -9.02 6.77 22.56
CA ARG A 299 -10.30 7.12 21.90
C ARG A 299 -11.01 8.33 22.50
N ASP A 300 -10.61 8.72 23.70
CA ASP A 300 -11.03 9.90 24.44
C ASP A 300 -10.10 11.11 24.24
N ASP A 301 -9.02 10.98 23.45
CA ASP A 301 -8.10 12.07 23.14
C ASP A 301 -8.78 13.11 22.23
N PRO A 302 -8.83 14.41 22.63
CA PRO A 302 -9.47 15.46 21.85
C PRO A 302 -8.97 15.57 20.41
N LEU A 303 -7.68 15.27 20.15
CA LEU A 303 -7.05 15.38 18.83
C LEU A 303 -7.82 14.62 17.74
N LEU A 304 -8.38 13.44 18.07
CA LEU A 304 -9.19 12.67 17.10
C LEU A 304 -10.39 13.48 16.62
N SER A 305 -11.12 14.10 17.55
CA SER A 305 -12.32 14.87 17.24
C SER A 305 -11.99 16.21 16.58
N GLU A 306 -10.93 16.87 17.03
CA GLU A 306 -10.48 18.16 16.52
C GLU A 306 -9.98 18.05 15.09
N PHE A 307 -9.15 17.05 14.79
CA PHE A 307 -8.63 16.78 13.44
C PHE A 307 -9.75 16.44 12.45
N MET A 308 -10.67 15.53 12.82
CA MET A 308 -11.82 15.20 11.96
C MET A 308 -12.70 16.42 11.69
N ILE A 309 -12.98 17.24 12.71
CA ILE A 309 -13.72 18.49 12.54
C ILE A 309 -12.96 19.50 11.67
N ALA A 310 -11.64 19.59 11.80
CA ALA A 310 -10.78 20.42 10.95
C ALA A 310 -10.82 19.96 9.49
N ALA A 311 -10.77 18.66 9.21
CA ALA A 311 -10.85 18.12 7.85
C ALA A 311 -12.19 18.45 7.16
N GLY A 312 -13.31 18.35 7.89
CA GLY A 312 -14.61 18.79 7.39
C GLY A 312 -14.65 20.30 7.07
N ARG A 313 -14.06 21.13 7.94
CA ARG A 313 -13.90 22.58 7.70
C ARG A 313 -12.96 22.90 6.53
N ALA A 314 -11.96 22.06 6.28
CA ALA A 314 -11.04 22.16 5.15
C ALA A 314 -11.69 21.78 3.81
N GLY A 315 -12.82 21.07 3.84
CA GLY A 315 -13.67 20.78 2.68
C GLY A 315 -13.95 19.31 2.41
N ALA A 316 -13.42 18.38 3.21
CA ALA A 316 -13.74 16.95 3.10
C ALA A 316 -15.24 16.71 3.29
N THR A 317 -15.87 15.91 2.42
CA THR A 317 -17.28 15.51 2.53
C THR A 317 -17.42 14.21 3.32
N GLU A 318 -16.42 13.35 3.22
CA GLU A 318 -16.29 12.08 3.92
C GLU A 318 -15.08 12.17 4.85
N VAL A 319 -15.28 11.93 6.14
CA VAL A 319 -14.24 11.97 7.17
C VAL A 319 -14.40 10.73 8.05
N GLY A 320 -13.66 9.69 7.70
CA GLY A 320 -13.58 8.44 8.44
C GLY A 320 -12.48 8.51 9.50
N GLY A 321 -12.67 7.85 10.63
CA GLY A 321 -11.64 7.76 11.67
C GLY A 321 -12.02 6.85 12.82
N PRO A 322 -11.23 6.83 13.91
CA PRO A 322 -11.40 5.84 14.99
C PRO A 322 -12.53 6.16 15.97
N ILE A 323 -13.21 7.29 15.79
CA ILE A 323 -14.39 7.75 16.53
C ILE A 323 -15.37 8.41 15.55
N VAL A 324 -16.61 8.65 15.98
CA VAL A 324 -17.59 9.42 15.20
C VAL A 324 -17.88 10.75 15.91
N PRO A 325 -17.29 11.87 15.48
CA PRO A 325 -17.77 13.18 15.86
C PRO A 325 -19.24 13.34 15.49
N SER A 326 -20.00 13.98 16.36
CA SER A 326 -21.36 14.41 16.02
C SER A 326 -21.34 15.28 14.76
N GLY A 327 -22.31 15.10 13.87
CA GLY A 327 -22.43 15.87 12.62
C GLY A 327 -22.87 15.02 11.44
N ARG A 328 -22.69 15.56 10.23
CA ARG A 328 -22.80 14.80 8.96
C ARG A 328 -21.42 14.63 8.33
N GLY A 329 -21.26 13.61 7.48
CA GLY A 329 -20.01 13.32 6.77
C GLY A 329 -18.93 12.66 7.63
N TYR A 330 -19.21 12.39 8.91
CA TYR A 330 -18.32 11.68 9.83
C TYR A 330 -18.73 10.21 9.94
N PHE A 331 -17.76 9.30 9.96
CA PHE A 331 -18.01 7.87 10.15
C PHE A 331 -16.84 7.13 10.82
N SER A 332 -17.11 5.91 11.28
CA SER A 332 -16.15 4.99 11.87
C SER A 332 -16.66 3.56 11.69
N ASP A 333 -15.73 2.64 11.44
CA ASP A 333 -15.98 1.20 11.29
C ASP A 333 -14.69 0.43 11.65
N ASP A 334 -14.69 -0.90 11.45
CA ASP A 334 -13.56 -1.77 11.78
C ASP A 334 -12.29 -1.50 10.94
N VAL A 335 -12.41 -0.86 9.78
CA VAL A 335 -11.29 -0.50 8.89
C VAL A 335 -10.61 0.78 9.38
N HIS A 336 -11.39 1.78 9.81
CA HIS A 336 -10.91 3.12 10.15
C HIS A 336 -10.41 3.29 11.61
N GLN A 337 -10.01 2.20 12.26
CA GLN A 337 -9.58 2.23 13.67
C GLN A 337 -8.18 2.81 13.90
N ASP A 338 -7.42 3.08 12.85
CA ASP A 338 -5.97 3.30 12.93
C ASP A 338 -5.41 4.36 11.98
N HIS A 339 -6.29 5.03 11.24
CA HIS A 339 -5.99 6.12 10.31
C HIS A 339 -7.20 7.06 10.24
N PHE A 340 -7.02 8.23 9.62
CA PHE A 340 -8.13 9.07 9.16
C PHE A 340 -8.29 8.93 7.66
N HIS A 341 -9.51 8.69 7.20
CA HIS A 341 -9.86 8.73 5.78
C HIS A 341 -10.49 10.08 5.44
N LEU A 342 -9.94 10.79 4.46
CA LEU A 342 -10.47 12.08 3.99
C LEU A 342 -10.89 11.95 2.52
N GLY A 343 -12.17 12.17 2.22
CA GLY A 343 -12.77 11.99 0.89
C GLY A 343 -13.56 13.19 0.38
N ILE A 344 -13.66 13.30 -0.95
CA ILE A 344 -14.47 14.27 -1.68
C ILE A 344 -15.46 13.55 -2.61
N THR A 345 -16.72 13.52 -2.23
CA THR A 345 -17.84 13.10 -3.07
C THR A 345 -18.47 14.34 -3.71
N PRO A 346 -18.35 14.58 -5.04
CA PRO A 346 -18.64 15.89 -5.66
C PRO A 346 -20.08 16.41 -5.55
N THR A 347 -21.04 15.55 -5.22
CA THR A 347 -22.46 15.89 -5.04
C THR A 347 -22.84 16.15 -3.58
N GLU A 348 -21.91 15.97 -2.65
CA GLU A 348 -22.15 16.11 -1.21
C GLU A 348 -21.63 17.46 -0.69
N GLN A 349 -22.22 17.90 0.42
CA GLN A 349 -21.68 19.04 1.17
C GLN A 349 -20.54 18.56 2.07
N PRO A 350 -19.58 19.45 2.43
CA PRO A 350 -18.57 19.14 3.43
C PRO A 350 -19.16 18.59 4.74
N ALA A 351 -18.35 17.82 5.45
CA ALA A 351 -18.65 17.31 6.78
C ALA A 351 -18.74 18.49 7.77
N VAL A 352 -19.80 18.52 8.58
CA VAL A 352 -20.11 19.67 9.44
C VAL A 352 -20.58 19.19 10.82
N PRO A 353 -19.98 19.70 11.93
CA PRO A 353 -20.40 19.37 13.30
C PRO A 353 -21.77 19.99 13.64
N PRO A 354 -22.48 19.51 14.68
CA PRO A 354 -23.78 20.04 15.06
C PRO A 354 -23.72 21.53 15.43
N GLY A 355 -24.86 22.20 15.31
CA GLY A 355 -25.01 23.60 15.71
C GLY A 355 -24.47 24.64 14.71
N ARG A 356 -23.85 24.21 13.60
CA ARG A 356 -23.59 25.07 12.44
C ARG A 356 -24.44 24.65 11.24
N SER A 357 -25.64 25.20 11.15
CA SER A 357 -26.30 25.37 9.85
C SER A 357 -25.44 26.32 9.01
N GLY A 358 -25.08 25.90 7.80
CA GLY A 358 -24.49 26.78 6.78
C GLY A 358 -25.51 27.73 6.18
#